data_AF-A0A9W4XVV9-F1
#
_entry.id   AF-A0A9W4XVV9-F1
#
_cell.length_a   1.000
_cell.length_b   1.000
_cell.length_c   1.000
_cell.angle_alpha   90.00
_cell.angle_beta   90.00
_cell.angle_gamma   90.00
#
_symmetry.space_group_name_H-M   'P 1'
#
loop_
_entity.id
_entity.type
_entity.pdbx_description
1 polymer ?
#
loop_
_entity_poly.entity_id
_entity_poly.type
_entity_poly.pdbx_seq_one_letter_code
_entity_poly.pdbx_strand_id
1 'polypeptide(L)'
;MTARDTARLFQSKRSRPGSLEYTALLSCYIDGAVNASDLGGGSSSYSALSRLARSGELSKDGDGLHGKYVLTQRGRFTALTAILEVSFTSLCIMAEVYNMHKLQLKNGCRLKYSLLEMDRLLHGVRTELQIRQAVWNLTQAGFTLSVSDHLMALEPKTMDLLRGHNAVLSEMHEWLHRVPWNATIESLEGG
;
A
#
# COMPACT_ATOMS: atom_id res chain seq x y z
N MET A 1 -8.90 9.53 -2.29
CA MET A 1 -8.38 8.88 -3.52
C MET A 1 -9.56 8.51 -4.43
N THR A 2 -9.43 8.61 -5.76
CA THR A 2 -10.55 8.30 -6.69
C THR A 2 -10.67 6.79 -6.98
N ALA A 3 -11.80 6.35 -7.55
CA ALA A 3 -11.97 4.96 -8.00
C ALA A 3 -10.93 4.55 -9.06
N ARG A 4 -10.62 5.46 -10.00
CA ARG A 4 -9.58 5.26 -11.03
C ARG A 4 -8.18 5.12 -10.42
N ASP A 5 -7.85 5.94 -9.43
CA ASP A 5 -6.58 5.83 -8.72
C ASP A 5 -6.47 4.52 -7.94
N THR A 6 -7.57 4.05 -7.37
CA THR A 6 -7.65 2.77 -6.68
C THR A 6 -7.42 1.61 -7.66
N ALA A 7 -8.10 1.62 -8.82
CA ALA A 7 -7.89 0.61 -9.87
C ALA A 7 -6.42 0.57 -10.32
N ARG A 8 -5.78 1.74 -10.47
CA ARG A 8 -4.35 1.84 -10.79
C ARG A 8 -3.45 1.21 -9.74
N LEU A 9 -3.73 1.35 -8.44
CA LEU A 9 -2.95 0.65 -7.40
C LEU A 9 -3.02 -0.87 -7.57
N PHE A 10 -4.19 -1.41 -7.89
CA PHE A 10 -4.37 -2.83 -8.15
C PHE A 10 -3.72 -3.30 -9.47
N GLN A 11 -3.59 -2.43 -10.47
CA GLN A 11 -2.89 -2.75 -11.73
C GLN A 11 -1.39 -2.48 -11.66
N SER A 12 -0.95 -1.64 -10.72
CA SER A 12 0.43 -1.16 -10.66
C SER A 12 1.39 -2.31 -10.41
N LYS A 13 2.47 -2.32 -11.20
CA LYS A 13 3.66 -3.10 -10.91
C LYS A 13 4.49 -2.33 -9.90
N ARG A 14 5.22 -3.06 -9.04
CA ARG A 14 6.14 -2.46 -8.07
C ARG A 14 7.11 -1.52 -8.78
N SER A 15 7.34 -0.35 -8.18
CA SER A 15 8.49 0.47 -8.53
C SER A 15 9.75 -0.35 -8.28
N ARG A 16 10.63 -0.46 -9.30
CA ARG A 16 11.82 -1.32 -9.21
C ARG A 16 12.84 -0.67 -8.26
N PRO A 17 13.40 -1.42 -7.29
CA PRO A 17 14.54 -0.95 -6.51
C PRO A 17 15.64 -0.41 -7.44
N GLY A 18 16.19 0.75 -7.07
CA GLY A 18 17.23 1.45 -7.85
C GLY A 18 16.72 2.41 -8.93
N SER A 19 15.40 2.53 -9.17
CA SER A 19 14.87 3.61 -10.01
C SER A 19 14.79 4.93 -9.24
N LEU A 20 14.87 6.06 -9.96
CA LEU A 20 14.73 7.39 -9.33
C LEU A 20 13.35 7.59 -8.69
N GLU A 21 12.30 6.99 -9.25
CA GLU A 21 10.97 6.99 -8.65
C GLU A 21 10.92 6.21 -7.35
N TYR A 22 11.59 5.05 -7.29
CA TYR A 22 11.71 4.29 -6.06
C TYR A 22 12.44 5.12 -4.98
N THR A 23 13.57 5.72 -5.32
CA THR A 23 14.33 6.59 -4.41
C THR A 23 13.48 7.77 -3.94
N ALA A 24 12.75 8.43 -4.86
CA ALA A 24 11.88 9.56 -4.53
C ALA A 24 10.76 9.18 -3.54
N LEU A 25 10.09 8.06 -3.78
CA LEU A 25 9.04 7.55 -2.89
C LEU A 25 9.61 7.22 -1.51
N LEU A 26 10.78 6.58 -1.46
CA LEU A 26 11.41 6.18 -0.20
C LEU A 26 11.87 7.40 0.61
N SER A 27 12.60 8.33 -0.01
CA SER A 27 13.04 9.57 0.65
C SER A 27 11.84 10.36 1.15
N CYS A 28 10.82 10.55 0.32
CA CYS A 28 9.62 11.28 0.73
C CYS A 28 8.84 10.59 1.85
N TYR A 29 8.86 9.24 1.92
CA TYR A 29 8.21 8.48 2.98
C TYR A 29 8.88 8.68 4.34
N ILE A 30 10.21 8.79 4.34
CA ILE A 30 11.02 8.95 5.57
C ILE A 30 11.03 10.42 6.01
N ASP A 31 11.29 11.33 5.07
CA ASP A 31 11.55 12.74 5.36
C ASP A 31 10.29 13.62 5.29
N GLY A 32 9.18 13.04 4.83
CA GLY A 32 7.88 13.71 4.65
C GLY A 32 7.78 14.55 3.37
N ALA A 33 8.90 14.91 2.75
CA ALA A 33 8.97 15.63 1.49
C ALA A 33 10.21 15.25 0.69
N VAL A 34 10.18 15.45 -0.63
CA VAL A 34 11.31 15.23 -1.54
C VAL A 34 11.39 16.33 -2.58
N ASN A 35 12.59 16.71 -2.99
CA ASN A 35 12.87 17.63 -4.07
C ASN A 35 13.87 16.99 -5.06
N ALA A 36 14.14 17.67 -6.18
CA ALA A 36 15.04 17.12 -7.19
C ALA A 36 16.49 17.01 -6.71
N SER A 37 16.96 17.90 -5.84
CA SER A 37 18.33 17.84 -5.29
C SER A 37 18.56 16.63 -4.39
N ASP A 38 17.54 16.16 -3.67
CA ASP A 38 17.61 14.91 -2.88
C ASP A 38 17.87 13.68 -3.78
N LEU A 39 17.59 13.82 -5.08
CA LEU A 39 17.79 12.81 -6.11
C LEU A 39 18.97 13.15 -7.05
N GLY A 40 19.88 14.03 -6.65
CA GLY A 40 21.06 14.43 -7.43
C GLY A 40 20.87 15.61 -8.39
N GLY A 41 19.68 16.22 -8.43
CA GLY A 41 19.44 17.53 -9.07
C GLY A 41 19.42 17.55 -10.62
N GLY A 42 19.57 16.40 -11.28
CA GLY A 42 19.59 16.30 -12.74
C GLY A 42 18.21 16.34 -13.41
N SER A 43 18.18 16.50 -14.73
CA SER A 43 16.93 16.49 -15.52
C SER A 43 16.10 15.20 -15.33
N SER A 44 16.77 14.07 -15.13
CA SER A 44 16.16 12.78 -14.82
C SER A 44 15.39 12.79 -13.48
N SER A 45 15.91 13.48 -12.47
CA SER A 45 15.30 13.65 -11.15
C SER A 45 13.99 14.44 -11.24
N TYR A 46 14.00 15.58 -11.94
CA TYR A 46 12.78 16.35 -12.21
C TYR A 46 11.76 15.55 -13.03
N SER A 47 12.24 14.78 -14.01
CA SER A 47 11.38 13.92 -14.83
C SER A 47 10.71 12.82 -14.01
N ALA A 48 11.43 12.20 -13.07
CA ALA A 48 10.90 11.19 -12.15
C ALA A 48 9.83 11.77 -11.21
N LEU A 49 10.12 12.91 -10.57
CA LEU A 49 9.15 13.62 -9.71
C LEU A 49 7.91 14.04 -10.49
N SER A 50 8.09 14.54 -11.72
CA SER A 50 6.98 14.91 -12.61
C SER A 50 6.16 13.70 -13.08
N ARG A 51 6.78 12.52 -13.24
CA ARG A 51 6.02 11.28 -13.51
C ARG A 51 5.17 10.92 -12.30
N LEU A 52 5.77 10.83 -11.12
CA LEU A 52 5.07 10.51 -9.87
C LEU A 52 3.96 11.50 -9.54
N ALA A 53 4.16 12.79 -9.81
CA ALA A 53 3.13 13.79 -9.64
C ALA A 53 1.95 13.60 -10.61
N ARG A 54 2.25 13.32 -11.89
CA ARG A 54 1.21 13.05 -12.90
C ARG A 54 0.46 11.74 -12.64
N SER A 55 1.13 10.72 -12.11
CA SER A 55 0.47 9.48 -11.72
C SER A 55 -0.24 9.61 -10.38
N GLY A 56 -0.01 10.66 -9.60
CA GLY A 56 -0.77 11.03 -8.40
C GLY A 56 -0.21 10.48 -7.10
N GLU A 57 0.99 9.91 -7.11
CA GLU A 57 1.72 9.48 -5.91
C GLU A 57 2.32 10.67 -5.16
N LEU A 58 2.67 11.74 -5.88
CA LEU A 58 3.18 12.97 -5.28
C LEU A 58 2.26 14.15 -5.56
N SER A 59 2.15 15.06 -4.60
CA SER A 59 1.61 16.40 -4.83
C SER A 59 2.72 17.42 -4.63
N LYS A 60 2.83 18.37 -5.55
CA LYS A 60 3.77 19.48 -5.41
C LYS A 60 3.25 20.44 -4.34
N ASP A 61 4.11 20.77 -3.40
CA ASP A 61 3.91 21.76 -2.35
C ASP A 61 4.88 22.94 -2.59
N GLY A 62 4.32 24.12 -2.84
CA GLY A 62 5.05 25.35 -3.17
C GLY A 62 5.37 25.58 -4.66
N ASP A 63 5.71 26.83 -4.98
CA ASP A 63 5.99 27.31 -6.34
C ASP A 63 7.50 27.36 -6.67
N GLY A 64 7.83 27.30 -7.97
CA GLY A 64 9.20 27.49 -8.46
C GLY A 64 10.18 26.32 -8.27
N LEU A 65 11.48 26.65 -8.24
CA LEU A 65 12.64 25.74 -8.16
C LEU A 65 12.87 25.13 -6.77
N HIS A 66 12.24 25.68 -5.73
CA HIS A 66 12.26 25.15 -4.36
C HIS A 66 11.01 24.32 -4.02
N GLY A 67 10.14 24.08 -5.02
CA GLY A 67 8.94 23.27 -4.84
C GLY A 67 9.30 21.88 -4.34
N LYS A 68 8.75 21.53 -3.18
CA LYS A 68 8.87 20.20 -2.60
C LYS A 68 7.72 19.33 -3.10
N TYR A 69 7.88 18.03 -3.05
CA TYR A 69 6.83 17.07 -3.31
C TYR A 69 6.56 16.31 -2.03
N VAL A 70 5.28 16.12 -1.72
CA VAL A 70 4.84 15.32 -0.57
C VAL A 70 4.05 14.12 -1.07
N LEU A 71 4.05 13.02 -0.31
CA LEU A 71 3.27 11.85 -0.65
C LEU A 71 1.78 12.15 -0.52
N THR A 72 1.02 11.85 -1.57
CA THR A 72 -0.43 11.70 -1.46
C THR A 72 -0.76 10.42 -0.69
N GLN A 73 -2.04 10.20 -0.37
CA GLN A 73 -2.49 8.91 0.17
C GLN A 73 -2.09 7.73 -0.74
N ARG A 74 -2.27 7.90 -2.06
CA ARG A 74 -1.82 6.90 -3.05
C ARG A 74 -0.31 6.68 -2.96
N GLY A 75 0.46 7.76 -2.90
CA GLY A 75 1.92 7.69 -2.78
C GLY A 75 2.38 6.94 -1.54
N ARG A 76 1.74 7.17 -0.38
CA ARG A 76 2.06 6.44 0.86
C ARG A 76 1.83 4.94 0.71
N PHE A 77 0.74 4.54 0.06
CA PHE A 77 0.48 3.13 -0.20
C PHE A 77 1.49 2.53 -1.19
N THR A 78 1.81 3.26 -2.27
CA THR A 78 2.82 2.83 -3.26
C THR A 78 4.23 2.75 -2.65
N ALA A 79 4.59 3.69 -1.79
CA ALA A 79 5.88 3.66 -1.08
C ALA A 79 5.95 2.47 -0.14
N LEU A 80 4.89 2.20 0.63
CA LEU A 80 4.87 1.08 1.57
C LEU A 80 4.87 -0.29 0.87
N THR A 81 4.20 -0.46 -0.27
CA THR A 81 4.33 -1.70 -1.07
C THR A 81 5.74 -1.90 -1.58
N ALA A 82 6.44 -0.82 -1.93
CA ALA A 82 7.83 -0.86 -2.38
C ALA A 82 8.79 -1.20 -1.22
N ILE A 83 8.64 -0.56 -0.06
CA ILE A 83 9.45 -0.80 1.15
C ILE A 83 9.34 -2.26 1.63
N LEU A 84 8.12 -2.79 1.66
CA LEU A 84 7.88 -4.16 2.12
C LEU A 84 8.09 -5.19 1.01
N GLU A 85 8.37 -4.74 -0.22
CA GLU A 85 8.48 -5.57 -1.42
C GLU A 85 7.29 -6.53 -1.61
N VAL A 86 6.07 -6.03 -1.42
CA VAL A 86 4.82 -6.79 -1.54
C VAL A 86 3.94 -6.25 -2.67
N SER A 87 2.93 -7.03 -3.07
CA SER A 87 1.89 -6.52 -3.97
C SER A 87 0.93 -5.59 -3.23
N PHE A 88 0.17 -4.76 -3.96
CA PHE A 88 -0.86 -3.95 -3.31
C PHE A 88 -1.95 -4.80 -2.62
N THR A 89 -2.38 -5.90 -3.24
CA THR A 89 -3.31 -6.86 -2.60
C THR A 89 -2.73 -7.39 -1.29
N SER A 90 -1.45 -7.75 -1.28
CA SER A 90 -0.76 -8.24 -0.08
C SER A 90 -0.70 -7.16 1.01
N LEU A 91 -0.48 -5.90 0.63
CA LEU A 91 -0.52 -4.79 1.59
C LEU A 91 -1.93 -4.59 2.17
N CYS A 92 -2.99 -4.70 1.37
CA CYS A 92 -4.37 -4.66 1.89
C CYS A 92 -4.60 -5.73 2.96
N ILE A 93 -4.16 -6.96 2.67
CA ILE A 93 -4.24 -8.08 3.61
C ILE A 93 -3.49 -7.77 4.90
N MET A 94 -2.24 -7.32 4.80
CA MET A 94 -1.44 -6.99 5.98
C MET A 94 -2.05 -5.85 6.80
N ALA A 95 -2.59 -4.80 6.15
CA ALA A 95 -3.24 -3.68 6.83
C ALA A 95 -4.48 -4.11 7.61
N GLU A 96 -5.35 -4.93 7.03
CA GLU A 96 -6.53 -5.45 7.72
C GLU A 96 -6.14 -6.35 8.90
N VAL A 97 -5.26 -7.34 8.66
CA VAL A 97 -4.84 -8.27 9.72
C VAL A 97 -4.18 -7.52 10.88
N TYR A 98 -3.33 -6.54 10.58
CA TYR A 98 -2.64 -5.72 11.58
C TYR A 98 -3.62 -4.90 12.44
N ASN A 99 -4.57 -4.20 11.82
CA ASN A 99 -5.52 -3.36 12.55
C ASN A 99 -6.55 -4.22 13.32
N MET A 100 -7.00 -5.34 12.75
CA MET A 100 -7.87 -6.27 13.46
C MET A 100 -7.16 -6.89 14.67
N HIS A 101 -5.89 -7.23 14.56
CA HIS A 101 -5.10 -7.70 15.70
C HIS A 101 -5.04 -6.64 16.82
N LYS A 102 -4.81 -5.37 16.48
CA LYS A 102 -4.84 -4.27 17.46
C LYS A 102 -6.19 -4.13 18.15
N LEU A 103 -7.29 -4.21 17.40
CA LEU A 103 -8.65 -4.15 17.94
C LEU A 103 -8.94 -5.34 18.87
N GLN A 104 -8.49 -6.53 18.50
CA GLN A 104 -8.63 -7.74 19.31
C GLN A 104 -7.87 -7.63 20.64
N LEU A 105 -6.62 -7.16 20.61
CA LEU A 105 -5.85 -6.88 21.83
C LEU A 105 -6.56 -5.86 22.72
N LYS A 106 -7.08 -4.77 22.13
CA LYS A 106 -7.83 -3.75 22.86
C LYS A 106 -9.09 -4.31 23.53
N ASN A 107 -9.76 -5.26 22.88
CA ASN A 107 -11.01 -5.85 23.35
C ASN A 107 -10.82 -7.14 24.16
N GLY A 108 -9.58 -7.59 24.39
CA GLY A 108 -9.28 -8.84 25.09
C GLY A 108 -9.74 -10.11 24.34
N CYS A 109 -9.96 -10.03 23.02
CA CYS A 109 -10.42 -11.15 22.22
C CYS A 109 -9.24 -11.92 21.61
N ARG A 110 -9.30 -13.25 21.62
CA ARG A 110 -8.39 -14.11 20.83
C ARG A 110 -9.07 -14.49 19.52
N LEU A 111 -8.97 -13.63 18.52
CA LEU A 111 -9.46 -13.93 17.18
C LEU A 111 -8.32 -13.89 16.17
N LYS A 112 -8.46 -14.68 15.11
CA LYS A 112 -7.55 -14.71 13.96
C LYS A 112 -8.29 -14.06 12.79
N TYR A 113 -7.55 -13.49 11.84
CA TYR A 113 -8.19 -12.79 10.74
C TYR A 113 -8.75 -13.78 9.72
N SER A 114 -10.00 -13.56 9.31
CA SER A 114 -10.71 -14.45 8.39
C SER A 114 -10.46 -14.07 6.93
N LEU A 115 -10.02 -15.04 6.12
CA LEU A 115 -9.87 -14.85 4.69
C LEU A 115 -11.21 -14.57 3.99
N LEU A 116 -12.33 -15.01 4.58
CA LEU A 116 -13.67 -14.69 4.08
C LEU A 116 -14.00 -13.20 4.22
N GLU A 117 -13.48 -12.54 5.26
CA GLU A 117 -13.65 -11.09 5.42
C GLU A 117 -12.86 -10.33 4.35
N MET A 118 -11.66 -10.80 4.01
CA MET A 118 -10.89 -10.24 2.89
C MET A 118 -11.58 -10.43 1.54
N ASP A 119 -12.14 -11.62 1.30
CA ASP A 119 -12.88 -11.91 0.07
C ASP A 119 -14.09 -10.98 -0.09
N ARG A 120 -14.84 -10.74 0.98
CA ARG A 120 -15.93 -9.75 0.99
C ARG A 120 -15.43 -8.33 0.75
N LEU A 121 -14.32 -7.94 1.36
CA LEU A 121 -13.78 -6.58 1.28
C LEU A 121 -13.26 -6.24 -0.12
N LEU A 122 -12.67 -7.22 -0.81
CA LEU A 122 -12.07 -7.05 -2.14
C LEU A 122 -12.91 -7.68 -3.27
N HIS A 123 -14.16 -8.04 -2.97
CA HIS A 123 -15.06 -8.70 -3.91
C HIS A 123 -15.17 -7.91 -5.21
N GLY A 124 -15.11 -8.60 -6.34
CA GLY A 124 -15.14 -8.01 -7.68
C GLY A 124 -13.83 -7.36 -8.15
N VAL A 125 -12.99 -6.85 -7.24
CA VAL A 125 -11.65 -6.31 -7.59
C VAL A 125 -10.57 -7.39 -7.59
N ARG A 126 -10.74 -8.40 -6.74
CA ARG A 126 -9.91 -9.59 -6.68
C ARG A 126 -10.79 -10.83 -6.59
N THR A 127 -10.36 -11.87 -7.28
CA THR A 127 -10.96 -13.20 -7.11
C THR A 127 -10.43 -13.86 -5.84
N GLU A 128 -11.21 -14.79 -5.28
CA GLU A 128 -10.77 -15.61 -4.14
C GLU A 128 -9.39 -16.25 -4.41
N LEU A 129 -9.17 -16.76 -5.62
CA LEU A 129 -7.89 -17.34 -6.03
C LEU A 129 -6.73 -16.34 -5.94
N GLN A 130 -6.93 -15.09 -6.38
CA GLN A 130 -5.90 -14.04 -6.29
C GLN A 130 -5.61 -13.65 -4.84
N ILE A 131 -6.63 -13.63 -3.97
CA ILE A 131 -6.46 -13.36 -2.54
C ILE A 131 -5.66 -14.50 -1.90
N ARG A 132 -6.04 -15.76 -2.15
CA ARG A 132 -5.31 -16.95 -1.67
C ARG A 132 -3.86 -16.96 -2.15
N GLN A 133 -3.61 -16.63 -3.40
CA GLN A 133 -2.24 -16.50 -3.93
C GLN A 133 -1.45 -15.40 -3.21
N ALA A 134 -2.07 -14.25 -2.91
CA ALA A 134 -1.42 -13.18 -2.18
C ALA A 134 -1.04 -13.60 -0.75
N VAL A 135 -1.92 -14.34 -0.06
CA VAL A 135 -1.65 -14.92 1.27
C VAL A 135 -0.54 -15.96 1.20
N TRP A 136 -0.56 -16.84 0.19
CA TRP A 136 0.51 -17.80 -0.03
C TRP A 136 1.87 -17.11 -0.20
N ASN A 137 1.92 -16.07 -1.04
CA ASN A 137 3.14 -15.29 -1.28
C ASN A 137 3.65 -14.62 0.01
N LEU A 138 2.75 -14.06 0.83
CA LEU A 138 3.10 -13.50 2.14
C LEU A 138 3.65 -14.56 3.10
N THR A 139 3.09 -15.76 3.07
CA THR A 139 3.52 -16.88 3.90
C THR A 139 4.90 -17.37 3.48
N GLN A 140 5.15 -17.53 2.17
CA GLN A 140 6.47 -17.90 1.64
C GLN A 140 7.54 -16.83 1.92
N ALA A 141 7.17 -15.56 1.93
CA ALA A 141 8.06 -14.46 2.32
C ALA A 141 8.23 -14.35 3.86
N GLY A 142 7.54 -15.18 4.64
CA GLY A 142 7.64 -15.21 6.09
C GLY A 142 7.03 -14.00 6.80
N PHE A 143 6.01 -13.37 6.19
CA PHE A 143 5.24 -12.28 6.81
C PHE A 143 4.04 -12.78 7.61
N THR A 144 3.47 -13.91 7.21
CA THR A 144 2.21 -14.43 7.75
C THR A 144 2.31 -15.90 8.10
N LEU A 145 1.55 -16.30 9.11
CA LEU A 145 1.32 -17.67 9.50
C LEU A 145 -0.07 -18.10 9.00
N SER A 146 -0.11 -19.20 8.24
CA SER A 146 -1.36 -19.91 7.99
C SER A 146 -1.76 -20.65 9.26
N VAL A 147 -2.93 -20.34 9.80
CA VAL A 147 -3.48 -21.07 10.95
C VAL A 147 -4.38 -22.21 10.48
N SER A 148 -5.21 -21.93 9.49
CA SER A 148 -6.10 -22.86 8.83
C SER A 148 -6.40 -22.35 7.42
N ASP A 149 -7.14 -23.13 6.63
CA ASP A 149 -7.50 -22.78 5.25
C ASP A 149 -8.26 -21.45 5.10
N HIS A 150 -8.79 -20.92 6.20
CA HIS A 150 -9.58 -19.70 6.25
C HIS A 150 -9.08 -18.67 7.26
N LEU A 151 -8.05 -18.97 8.05
CA LEU A 151 -7.55 -18.08 9.10
C LEU A 151 -6.06 -17.82 8.92
N MET A 152 -5.69 -16.56 9.04
CA MET A 152 -4.30 -16.13 9.01
C MET A 152 -3.96 -15.22 10.18
N ALA A 153 -2.67 -15.17 10.50
CA ALA A 153 -2.08 -14.23 11.43
C ALA A 153 -0.80 -13.65 10.84
N LEU A 154 -0.39 -12.47 11.33
CA LEU A 154 0.94 -11.94 11.04
C LEU A 154 1.96 -12.59 11.97
N GLU A 155 3.16 -12.81 11.45
CA GLU A 155 4.30 -13.23 12.27
C GLU A 155 4.64 -12.14 13.31
N PRO A 156 5.11 -12.50 14.53
CA PRO A 156 5.49 -11.51 15.54
C PRO A 156 6.51 -10.48 15.03
N LYS A 157 7.55 -10.94 14.31
CA LYS A 157 8.54 -10.07 13.66
C LYS A 157 7.90 -9.10 12.65
N THR A 158 6.83 -9.53 11.99
CA THR A 158 6.10 -8.70 11.03
C THR A 158 5.25 -7.68 11.75
N MET A 159 4.62 -8.04 12.87
CA MET A 159 3.92 -7.08 13.72
C MET A 159 4.85 -5.96 14.22
N ASP A 160 6.08 -6.31 14.62
CA ASP A 160 7.09 -5.34 15.04
C ASP A 160 7.55 -4.45 13.88
N LEU A 161 7.83 -5.04 12.71
CA LEU A 161 8.16 -4.29 11.49
C LEU A 161 7.05 -3.29 11.13
N LEU A 162 5.80 -3.73 11.14
CA LEU A 162 4.64 -2.91 10.77
C LEU A 162 4.34 -1.79 11.77
N ARG A 163 4.86 -1.88 13.01
CA ARG A 163 4.68 -0.81 14.01
C ARG A 163 5.25 0.53 13.54
N GLY A 164 6.37 0.51 12.81
CA GLY A 164 6.96 1.72 12.21
C GLY A 164 6.07 2.37 11.14
N HIS A 165 5.07 1.64 10.63
CA HIS A 165 4.18 2.06 9.56
C HIS A 165 2.73 2.20 10.02
N ASN A 166 2.49 2.22 11.34
CA ASN A 166 1.15 2.18 11.94
C ASN A 166 0.20 3.25 11.38
N ALA A 167 0.67 4.49 11.19
CA ALA A 167 -0.17 5.57 10.67
C ALA A 167 -0.72 5.26 9.26
N VAL A 168 0.15 4.77 8.36
CA VAL A 168 -0.23 4.41 6.98
C VAL A 168 -1.10 3.16 6.95
N LEU A 169 -0.82 2.17 7.79
CA LEU A 169 -1.63 0.95 7.88
C LEU A 169 -3.03 1.23 8.45
N SER A 170 -3.15 2.11 9.45
CA SER A 170 -4.45 2.52 9.98
C SER A 170 -5.23 3.38 8.97
N GLU A 171 -4.55 4.30 8.27
CA GLU A 171 -5.16 5.04 7.14
C GLU A 171 -5.67 4.07 6.06
N MET A 172 -4.88 3.05 5.72
CA MET A 172 -5.25 2.06 4.72
C MET A 172 -6.46 1.20 5.15
N HIS A 173 -6.50 0.78 6.41
CA HIS A 173 -7.65 0.06 6.96
C HIS A 173 -8.93 0.90 6.86
N GLU A 174 -8.91 2.14 7.36
CA GLU A 174 -10.07 3.02 7.23
C GLU A 174 -10.47 3.27 5.78
N TRP A 175 -9.47 3.42 4.91
CA TRP A 175 -9.70 3.62 3.48
C TRP A 175 -10.37 2.41 2.83
N LEU A 176 -9.91 1.18 3.09
CA LEU A 176 -10.45 -0.06 2.51
C LEU A 176 -11.95 -0.22 2.77
N HIS A 177 -12.41 0.15 3.97
CA HIS A 177 -13.82 0.08 4.35
C HIS A 177 -14.67 1.24 3.81
N ARG A 178 -14.05 2.26 3.20
CA ARG A 178 -14.71 3.43 2.59
C ARG A 178 -14.55 3.49 1.07
N VAL A 179 -13.85 2.54 0.43
CA VAL A 179 -13.64 2.54 -1.02
C VAL A 179 -14.96 2.42 -1.76
N PRO A 180 -15.20 3.23 -2.81
CA PRO A 180 -16.35 3.04 -3.70
C PRO A 180 -16.13 1.84 -4.64
N TRP A 181 -16.23 0.62 -4.10
CA TRP A 181 -15.86 -0.62 -4.79
C TRP A 181 -16.53 -0.81 -6.14
N ASN A 182 -17.83 -0.49 -6.27
CA ASN A 182 -18.55 -0.60 -7.55
C ASN A 182 -17.88 0.23 -8.66
N ALA A 183 -17.57 1.50 -8.39
CA ALA A 183 -16.91 2.38 -9.35
C ALA A 183 -15.46 1.94 -9.63
N THR A 184 -14.78 1.34 -8.66
CA THR A 184 -13.45 0.76 -8.84
C THR A 184 -13.48 -0.45 -9.77
N ILE A 185 -14.48 -1.32 -9.65
CA ILE A 185 -14.67 -2.50 -10.52
C ILE A 185 -14.91 -2.04 -11.96
N GLU A 186 -15.84 -1.10 -12.18
CA GLU A 186 -16.11 -0.53 -13.50
C GLU A 186 -14.83 0.06 -14.14
N SER A 187 -14.01 0.73 -13.34
CA SER A 187 -12.73 1.31 -13.79
C SER A 187 -11.67 0.26 -14.14
N LEU A 188 -11.80 -0.98 -13.66
CA LEU A 188 -10.90 -2.10 -14.01
C LEU A 188 -11.32 -2.77 -15.31
N GLU A 189 -12.62 -2.81 -15.62
CA GLU A 189 -13.18 -3.45 -16.81
C GLU A 189 -13.14 -2.54 -18.06
N GLY A 190 -13.25 -1.22 -17.88
CA GLY A 190 -13.30 -0.23 -18.98
C GLY A 190 -11.95 0.40 -19.36
N GLY A 191 -10.82 -0.26 -19.07
CA GLY A 191 -9.46 0.29 -19.21
C GLY A 191 -8.69 -0.20 -20.44
#